data_AF-A0A7W0EQF4-F1
#
_entry.id   AF-A0A7W0EQF4-F1
#
_cell.length_a   1.000
_cell.length_b   1.000
_cell.length_c   1.000
_cell.angle_alpha   90.00
_cell.angle_beta   90.00
_cell.angle_gamma   90.00
#
_symmetry.space_group_name_H-M   'P 1'
#
loop_
_entity.id
_entity.type
_entity.pdbx_description
1 polymer ?
#
loop_
_entity_poly.entity_id
_entity_poly.type
_entity_poly.pdbx_seq_one_letter_code
_entity_poly.pdbx_strand_id
1 'polypeptide(L)'
;MILKACKVVKRHPQLFGVYITNFSCGPDSFILGYFRNYMGRKPSLTLELDSHTADAGLETRIEAFLDIVAAFRQLLSNKLIVMKESSFVPARLVIENSVAKVITSSGEKIPMTDQRVTLLIPSMGKIASESLAAMFRGRGTRAIAHPPSDEAVLKLGRANTSCKECLPLILTTGTLLNYIRNKKQNNEVIAYFMPTGAGPCRFGQYHIFMEDLIKKLELPDVAVLSLSSENAYAGMGGDFQLHAWSAIIVSDVMEDIRSMMLANAADTEEAIRIFNEEWQLILANLELGDFSKLEKRLSVTAERFSHIRLKRPVEEVPTILLTGEIFVRRDDISRQYLTERLAEQGFAVICTPVAEWILYSDYILENNYSDHKMSKIERLEFIIKKKFMSRYEKRIKSILSRSGLVHAEPLDMKSIINNASPYISPYLGGEAILTTGGALTEVATHVCGAIAIGPFGCMPNRLSESILNVTMNREGKLATDSKNKQLRHILTDIDDLPFLAIESDGSPFPQLINAKLETFCIRSERLHNRMLEANQKNRK
;
A
#
# COMPACT_ATOMS: atom_id res chain seq x y z
N MET A 1 -3.84 22.67 14.08
CA MET A 1 -3.54 23.83 14.97
C MET A 1 -2.06 24.19 14.99
N ILE A 2 -1.16 23.21 15.10
CA ILE A 2 0.32 23.40 15.14
C ILE A 2 0.85 24.32 14.03
N LEU A 3 0.54 24.04 12.75
CA LEU A 3 1.02 24.87 11.64
C LEU A 3 0.45 26.30 11.65
N LYS A 4 -0.74 26.53 12.22
CA LYS A 4 -1.30 27.89 12.40
C LYS A 4 -0.48 28.67 13.43
N ALA A 5 -0.14 28.05 14.56
CA ALA A 5 0.73 28.63 15.57
C ALA A 5 2.13 28.93 15.00
N CYS A 6 2.69 28.01 14.21
CA CYS A 6 3.96 28.23 13.51
C CYS A 6 3.94 29.48 12.62
N LYS A 7 2.84 29.75 11.89
CA LYS A 7 2.70 30.97 11.08
C LYS A 7 2.74 32.25 11.93
N VAL A 8 2.12 32.24 13.11
CA VAL A 8 2.17 33.37 14.06
C VAL A 8 3.58 33.55 14.60
N VAL A 9 4.21 32.47 15.05
CA VAL A 9 5.59 32.47 15.58
C VAL A 9 6.57 32.95 14.52
N LYS A 10 6.48 32.48 13.27
CA LYS A 10 7.37 32.91 12.17
C LYS A 10 7.31 34.43 11.98
N ARG A 11 6.11 35.01 11.93
CA ARG A 11 5.87 36.44 11.66
C ARG A 11 6.36 37.35 12.78
N HIS A 12 6.32 36.91 14.03
CA HIS A 12 6.67 37.76 15.16
C HIS A 12 8.20 37.79 15.40
N PRO A 13 8.89 38.94 15.39
CA PRO A 13 10.35 39.02 15.43
C PRO A 13 10.98 38.43 16.71
N GLN A 14 10.22 38.37 17.81
CA GLN A 14 10.70 37.89 19.11
C GLN A 14 10.21 36.48 19.50
N LEU A 15 9.39 35.82 18.69
CA LEU A 15 8.92 34.46 19.00
C LEU A 15 9.75 33.42 18.26
N PHE A 16 10.19 32.38 18.97
CA PHE A 16 10.92 31.25 18.40
C PHE A 16 10.17 29.96 18.74
N GLY A 17 10.12 29.03 17.80
CA GLY A 17 9.29 27.84 17.92
C GLY A 17 10.01 26.71 18.63
N VAL A 18 9.38 26.12 19.64
CA VAL A 18 9.79 24.84 20.24
C VAL A 18 8.73 23.80 19.89
N TYR A 19 9.13 22.74 19.19
CA TYR A 19 8.29 21.63 18.82
C TYR A 19 8.59 20.45 19.74
N ILE A 20 7.62 20.07 20.56
CA ILE A 20 7.73 18.88 21.41
C ILE A 20 7.01 17.74 20.69
N THR A 21 7.70 16.63 20.48
CA THR A 21 7.19 15.44 19.81
C THR A 21 7.56 14.19 20.59
N ASN A 22 6.87 13.09 20.32
CA ASN A 22 7.14 11.80 20.93
C ASN A 22 7.84 10.89 19.92
N PHE A 23 8.73 10.03 20.41
CA PHE A 23 9.32 8.98 19.60
C PHE A 23 8.20 8.17 18.93
N SER A 24 8.38 7.87 17.64
CA SER A 24 7.40 7.14 16.82
C SER A 24 6.02 7.81 16.69
N CYS A 25 5.88 9.12 16.94
CA CYS A 25 4.63 9.84 16.68
C CYS A 25 4.31 9.86 15.17
N GLY A 26 3.25 9.15 14.78
CA GLY A 26 2.83 9.01 13.39
C GLY A 26 2.62 10.34 12.67
N PRO A 27 1.66 11.20 13.11
CA PRO A 27 1.39 12.47 12.44
C PRO A 27 2.62 13.40 12.33
N ASP A 28 3.49 13.40 13.35
CA ASP A 28 4.67 14.26 13.39
C ASP A 28 5.73 13.91 12.35
N SER A 29 5.70 12.68 11.81
CA SER A 29 6.58 12.28 10.69
C SER A 29 6.46 13.21 9.47
N PHE A 30 5.31 13.86 9.26
CA PHE A 30 5.13 14.87 8.21
C PHE A 30 5.09 16.29 8.78
N ILE A 31 4.36 16.51 9.87
CA ILE A 31 4.13 17.85 10.43
C ILE A 31 5.45 18.51 10.83
N LEU A 32 6.42 17.75 11.35
CA LEU A 32 7.72 18.26 11.73
C LEU A 32 8.49 18.83 10.53
N GLY A 33 8.43 18.15 9.39
CA GLY A 33 9.02 18.62 8.14
C GLY A 33 8.38 19.93 7.68
N TYR A 34 7.04 20.01 7.70
CA TYR A 34 6.32 21.24 7.36
C TYR A 34 6.65 22.37 8.33
N PHE A 35 6.70 22.11 9.63
CA PHE A 35 7.08 23.10 10.64
C PHE A 35 8.47 23.67 10.37
N ARG A 36 9.46 22.81 10.08
CA ARG A 36 10.83 23.24 9.74
C ARG A 36 10.85 24.06 8.46
N ASN A 37 10.15 23.62 7.42
CA ASN A 37 10.03 24.36 6.15
C ASN A 37 9.38 25.73 6.36
N TYR A 38 8.32 25.80 7.18
CA TYR A 38 7.68 27.06 7.54
C TYR A 38 8.63 27.98 8.31
N MET A 39 9.34 27.49 9.33
CA MET A 39 10.30 28.30 10.11
C MET A 39 11.48 28.80 9.25
N GLY A 40 11.90 28.01 8.26
CA GLY A 40 12.97 28.36 7.32
C GLY A 40 14.29 28.60 8.06
N ARG A 41 14.86 29.79 7.90
CA ARG A 41 16.10 30.19 8.61
C ARG A 41 15.88 30.64 10.05
N LYS A 42 14.64 30.86 10.46
CA LYS A 42 14.34 31.29 11.83
C LYS A 42 14.58 30.11 12.77
N PRO A 43 15.43 30.25 13.81
CA PRO A 43 15.71 29.18 14.73
C PRO A 43 14.45 28.56 15.31
N SER A 44 14.41 27.23 15.32
CA SER A 44 13.41 26.45 16.03
C SER A 44 14.07 25.25 16.68
N LEU A 45 13.53 24.82 17.81
CA LEU A 45 13.97 23.66 18.56
C LEU A 45 12.99 22.51 18.32
N THR A 46 13.50 21.30 18.14
CA THR A 46 12.71 20.07 18.20
C THR A 46 13.18 19.26 19.41
N LEU A 47 12.28 19.00 20.34
CA LEU A 47 12.49 18.12 21.47
C LEU A 47 11.69 16.85 21.23
N GLU A 48 12.39 15.73 21.07
CA GLU A 48 11.78 14.41 20.97
C GLU A 48 11.89 13.71 22.32
N LEU A 49 10.75 13.29 22.83
CA LEU A 49 10.61 12.61 24.12
C LEU A 49 10.24 11.15 23.89
N ASP A 50 10.80 10.26 24.69
CA ASP A 50 10.39 8.85 24.76
C ASP A 50 10.05 8.51 26.21
N SER A 51 9.69 7.26 26.51
CA SER A 51 9.38 6.79 27.88
C SER A 51 10.55 6.96 28.86
N HIS A 52 11.78 7.17 28.36
CA HIS A 52 12.94 7.50 29.18
C HIS A 52 13.19 9.02 29.21
N THR A 53 13.12 9.61 30.41
CA THR A 53 13.49 11.02 30.64
C THR A 53 14.98 11.11 30.93
N ALA A 54 15.74 11.68 30.00
CA ALA A 54 17.12 12.10 30.24
C ALA A 54 17.15 13.63 30.43
N ASP A 55 16.89 14.09 31.66
CA ASP A 55 16.69 15.51 31.98
C ASP A 55 17.86 16.40 31.53
N ALA A 56 19.09 15.96 31.79
CA ALA A 56 20.31 16.66 31.36
C ALA A 56 20.40 16.85 29.82
N GLY A 57 19.86 15.91 29.05
CA GLY A 57 19.83 15.99 27.59
C GLY A 57 18.81 17.00 27.06
N LEU A 58 17.77 17.32 27.84
CA LEU A 58 16.79 18.34 27.49
C LEU A 58 17.29 19.73 27.86
N GLU A 59 17.83 19.90 29.07
CA GLU A 59 18.39 21.18 29.54
C GLU A 59 19.46 21.71 28.58
N THR A 60 20.45 20.88 28.26
CA THR A 60 21.54 21.25 27.33
C THR A 60 21.05 21.64 25.94
N ARG A 61 20.00 20.99 25.43
CA ARG A 61 19.37 21.36 24.13
C ARG A 61 18.65 22.70 24.20
N ILE A 62 18.01 23.00 25.32
CA ILE A 62 17.31 24.27 25.54
C ILE A 62 18.33 25.41 25.69
N GLU A 63 19.39 25.22 26.48
CA GLU A 63 20.47 26.20 26.64
C GLU A 63 21.13 26.52 25.29
N ALA A 64 21.55 25.50 24.56
CA ALA A 64 22.14 25.69 23.22
C ALA A 64 21.17 26.38 22.25
N PHE A 65 19.87 26.12 22.36
CA PHE A 65 18.86 26.81 21.56
C PHE A 65 18.73 28.30 21.91
N LEU A 66 18.78 28.65 23.20
CA LEU A 66 18.76 30.04 23.65
C LEU A 66 19.97 30.82 23.12
N ASP A 67 21.15 30.20 23.09
CA ASP A 67 22.37 30.80 22.51
C ASP A 67 22.20 31.05 21.00
N ILE A 68 21.67 30.09 20.25
CA ILE A 68 21.36 30.25 18.82
C ILE A 68 20.37 31.39 18.60
N VAL A 69 19.34 31.50 19.44
CA VAL A 69 18.35 32.59 19.38
C VAL A 69 19.02 33.95 19.64
N ALA A 70 19.90 34.04 20.63
CA ALA A 70 20.64 35.27 20.92
C ALA A 70 21.52 35.69 19.74
N ALA A 71 22.29 34.76 19.17
CA ALA A 71 23.13 35.01 17.99
C ALA A 71 22.30 35.42 16.77
N PHE A 72 21.18 34.73 16.51
CA PHE A 72 20.29 35.05 15.39
C PHE A 72 19.68 36.46 15.51
N ARG A 73 19.33 36.89 16.73
CA ARG A 73 18.83 38.26 16.98
C ARG A 73 19.88 39.33 16.66
N GLN A 74 21.15 39.07 16.96
CA GLN A 74 22.26 39.98 16.61
C GLN A 74 22.47 40.03 15.08
N LEU A 75 22.37 38.90 14.38
CA LEU A 75 22.46 38.87 12.92
C LEU A 75 21.31 39.63 12.25
N LEU A 76 20.10 39.53 12.81
CA LEU A 76 18.93 40.29 12.36
C LEU A 76 19.10 41.79 12.56
N SER A 77 19.59 42.24 13.72
CA SER A 77 19.83 43.68 13.96
C SER A 77 20.87 44.24 13.00
N ASN A 78 21.85 43.43 12.61
CA ASN A 78 22.92 43.82 11.69
C ASN A 78 22.52 43.68 10.20
N LYS A 79 21.27 43.28 9.89
CA LYS A 79 20.75 43.04 8.53
C LYS A 79 21.61 42.07 7.68
N LEU A 80 22.30 41.13 8.33
CA LEU A 80 23.20 40.17 7.65
C LEU A 80 22.47 38.94 7.09
N ILE A 81 21.15 38.84 7.28
CA ILE A 81 20.35 37.70 6.80
C ILE A 81 19.71 38.07 5.46
N VAL A 82 20.36 37.66 4.36
CA VAL A 82 19.78 37.78 3.01
C VAL A 82 18.80 36.63 2.76
N MET A 83 17.53 36.95 2.51
CA MET A 83 16.55 35.95 2.07
C MET A 83 16.80 35.65 0.59
N LYS A 84 17.21 34.41 0.28
CA LYS A 84 17.19 33.91 -1.09
C LYS A 84 15.79 33.39 -1.36
N GLU A 85 15.00 34.14 -2.13
CA GLU A 85 13.78 33.60 -2.72
C GLU A 85 14.18 32.72 -3.91
N SER A 86 13.69 31.47 -3.93
CA SER A 86 13.84 30.63 -5.12
C SER A 86 12.82 31.10 -6.15
N SER A 87 13.28 31.36 -7.37
CA SER A 87 12.44 31.67 -8.52
C SER A 87 11.89 30.41 -9.20
N PHE A 88 12.19 29.21 -8.65
CA PHE A 88 11.80 27.94 -9.25
C PHE A 88 10.28 27.74 -9.19
N VAL A 89 9.70 27.39 -10.34
CA VAL A 89 8.29 27.02 -10.47
C VAL A 89 8.21 25.54 -10.80
N PRO A 90 7.63 24.69 -9.92
CA PRO A 90 7.46 23.28 -10.21
C PRO A 90 6.42 23.07 -11.31
N ALA A 91 6.60 22.02 -12.11
CA ALA A 91 5.57 21.57 -13.02
C ALA A 91 4.34 21.08 -12.23
N ARG A 92 3.15 21.22 -12.83
CA ARG A 92 1.89 20.82 -12.18
C ARG A 92 0.93 20.21 -13.16
N LEU A 93 0.13 19.26 -12.68
CA LEU A 93 -0.96 18.67 -13.45
C LEU A 93 -2.24 19.49 -13.27
N VAL A 94 -2.97 19.68 -14.36
CA VAL A 94 -4.27 20.33 -14.39
C VAL A 94 -5.20 19.50 -15.26
N ILE A 95 -6.42 19.28 -14.78
CA ILE A 95 -7.48 18.64 -15.55
C ILE A 95 -8.36 19.76 -16.10
N GLU A 96 -8.33 19.97 -17.41
CA GLU A 96 -9.17 20.96 -18.11
C GLU A 96 -10.07 20.20 -19.10
N ASN A 97 -11.39 20.40 -19.04
CA ASN A 97 -12.36 19.74 -19.94
C ASN A 97 -12.20 18.20 -20.00
N SER A 98 -11.99 17.56 -18.84
CA SER A 98 -11.76 16.11 -18.72
C SER A 98 -10.48 15.58 -19.41
N VAL A 99 -9.57 16.47 -19.80
CA VAL A 99 -8.25 16.11 -20.34
C VAL A 99 -7.17 16.52 -19.34
N ALA A 100 -6.35 15.55 -18.92
CA ALA A 100 -5.19 15.81 -18.08
C ALA A 100 -4.06 16.46 -18.89
N LYS A 101 -3.57 17.60 -18.42
CA LYS A 101 -2.46 18.35 -19.02
C LYS A 101 -1.40 18.63 -17.97
N VAL A 102 -0.14 18.62 -18.38
CA VAL A 102 0.98 19.05 -17.56
C VAL A 102 1.33 20.49 -17.94
N ILE A 103 1.46 21.35 -16.95
CA ILE A 103 2.10 22.66 -17.08
C ILE A 103 3.55 22.47 -16.68
N THR A 104 4.47 22.64 -17.62
CA THR A 104 5.92 22.48 -17.40
C THR A 104 6.46 23.57 -16.47
N SER A 105 7.71 23.42 -16.02
CA SER A 105 8.39 24.45 -15.22
C SER A 105 8.58 25.75 -15.99
N SER A 106 8.58 25.71 -17.33
CA SER A 106 8.61 26.89 -18.21
C SER A 106 7.25 27.50 -18.51
N GLY A 107 6.15 26.89 -18.05
CA GLY A 107 4.78 27.36 -18.26
C GLY A 107 4.11 26.86 -19.55
N GLU A 108 4.78 25.98 -20.31
CA GLU A 108 4.19 25.31 -21.48
C GLU A 108 3.07 24.35 -21.03
N LYS A 109 1.93 24.35 -21.74
CA LYS A 109 0.82 23.43 -21.50
C LYS A 109 0.86 22.29 -22.48
N ILE A 110 1.11 21.07 -22.00
CA ILE A 110 1.22 19.87 -22.84
C ILE A 110 0.20 18.81 -22.39
N PRO A 111 -0.46 18.11 -23.31
CA PRO A 111 -1.36 17.01 -22.94
C PRO A 111 -0.57 15.84 -22.35
N MET A 112 -1.19 15.07 -21.46
CA MET A 112 -0.55 13.87 -20.89
C MET A 112 -0.19 12.78 -21.93
N THR A 113 -0.80 12.82 -23.12
CA THR A 113 -0.53 11.91 -24.23
C THR A 113 0.59 12.41 -25.16
N ASP A 114 1.21 13.56 -24.88
CA ASP A 114 2.38 14.05 -25.60
C ASP A 114 3.57 13.07 -25.42
N GLN A 115 4.35 12.85 -26.48
CA GLN A 115 5.49 11.92 -26.46
C GLN A 115 6.60 12.33 -25.46
N ARG A 116 6.67 13.61 -25.11
CA ARG A 116 7.58 14.14 -24.08
C ARG A 116 7.16 13.81 -22.66
N VAL A 117 5.87 13.52 -22.43
CA VAL A 117 5.35 13.23 -21.09
C VAL A 117 5.49 11.74 -20.81
N THR A 118 6.23 11.41 -19.76
CA THR A 118 6.31 10.06 -19.23
C THR A 118 5.54 9.98 -17.91
N LEU A 119 4.53 9.11 -17.86
CA LEU A 119 3.90 8.69 -16.62
C LEU A 119 4.78 7.65 -15.92
N LEU A 120 5.45 8.06 -14.85
CA LEU A 120 6.27 7.18 -14.04
C LEU A 120 5.44 6.61 -12.89
N ILE A 121 5.30 5.29 -12.86
CA ILE A 121 4.62 4.55 -11.80
C ILE A 121 5.67 3.95 -10.87
N PRO A 122 5.64 4.22 -9.55
CA PRO A 122 6.58 3.60 -8.63
C PRO A 122 6.41 2.08 -8.57
N SER A 123 7.45 1.38 -8.10
CA SER A 123 7.33 -0.03 -7.74
C SER A 123 6.43 -0.16 -6.51
N MET A 124 5.18 -0.56 -6.71
CA MET A 124 4.18 -0.88 -5.67
C MET A 124 3.88 -2.39 -5.71
N GLY A 125 4.92 -3.19 -5.98
CA GLY A 125 4.81 -4.58 -6.43
C GLY A 125 4.88 -4.69 -7.95
N LYS A 126 5.74 -5.59 -8.45
CA LYS A 126 6.05 -5.76 -9.88
C LYS A 126 4.77 -5.92 -10.72
N ILE A 127 3.94 -6.90 -10.38
CA ILE A 127 2.74 -7.28 -11.14
C ILE A 127 1.75 -6.10 -11.18
N ALA A 128 1.47 -5.47 -10.04
CA ALA A 128 0.52 -4.36 -9.95
C ALA A 128 1.00 -3.13 -10.75
N SER A 129 2.26 -2.72 -10.58
CA SER A 129 2.83 -1.57 -11.28
C SER A 129 2.91 -1.79 -12.80
N GLU A 130 3.35 -2.97 -13.25
CA GLU A 130 3.41 -3.32 -14.68
C GLU A 130 2.01 -3.35 -15.31
N SER A 131 1.01 -3.90 -14.61
CA SER A 131 -0.39 -3.92 -15.07
C SER A 131 -0.94 -2.51 -15.26
N LEU A 132 -0.69 -1.64 -14.28
CA LEU A 132 -1.14 -0.27 -14.32
C LEU A 132 -0.48 0.48 -15.47
N ALA A 133 0.83 0.29 -15.67
CA ALA A 133 1.56 0.90 -16.78
C ALA A 133 1.02 0.43 -18.15
N ALA A 134 0.76 -0.87 -18.32
CA ALA A 134 0.16 -1.40 -19.56
C ALA A 134 -1.21 -0.77 -19.87
N MET A 135 -2.06 -0.64 -18.85
CA MET A 135 -3.36 0.00 -19.00
C MET A 135 -3.26 1.48 -19.42
N PHE A 136 -2.30 2.24 -18.89
CA PHE A 136 -2.07 3.63 -19.32
C PHE A 136 -1.50 3.72 -20.74
N ARG A 137 -0.60 2.80 -21.12
CA ARG A 137 -0.08 2.73 -22.50
C ARG A 137 -1.18 2.46 -23.52
N GLY A 138 -2.16 1.63 -23.18
CA GLY A 138 -3.31 1.36 -24.04
C GLY A 138 -4.20 2.58 -24.34
N ARG A 139 -4.02 3.67 -23.59
CA ARG A 139 -4.69 4.95 -23.82
C ARG A 139 -3.80 6.01 -24.47
N GLY A 140 -2.65 5.61 -24.99
CA GLY A 140 -1.69 6.51 -25.64
C GLY A 140 -0.84 7.33 -24.69
N THR A 141 -0.88 7.05 -23.38
CA THR A 141 0.05 7.67 -22.41
C THR A 141 1.33 6.85 -22.34
N ARG A 142 2.49 7.48 -22.54
CA ARG A 142 3.77 6.82 -22.32
C ARG A 142 3.95 6.52 -20.83
N ALA A 143 3.67 5.30 -20.41
CA ALA A 143 3.72 4.89 -19.01
C ALA A 143 4.80 3.84 -18.75
N ILE A 144 5.61 4.09 -17.72
CA ILE A 144 6.74 3.25 -17.29
C ILE A 144 6.49 2.83 -15.84
N ALA A 145 6.46 1.52 -15.59
CA ALA A 145 6.59 0.98 -14.25
C ALA A 145 8.07 0.97 -13.88
N HIS A 146 8.43 1.60 -12.78
CA HIS A 146 9.80 1.49 -12.25
C HIS A 146 10.06 0.02 -11.85
N PRO A 147 11.27 -0.52 -12.12
CA PRO A 147 11.63 -1.87 -11.68
C PRO A 147 11.50 -2.03 -10.15
N PRO A 148 11.39 -3.27 -9.64
CA PRO A 148 11.37 -3.55 -8.21
C PRO A 148 12.47 -2.79 -7.46
N SER A 149 12.11 -2.22 -6.30
CA SER A 149 13.05 -1.43 -5.50
C SER A 149 14.16 -2.33 -4.94
N ASP A 150 15.39 -1.85 -5.00
CA ASP A 150 16.56 -2.48 -4.40
C ASP A 150 17.08 -1.68 -3.19
N GLU A 151 18.18 -2.15 -2.60
CA GLU A 151 18.81 -1.47 -1.47
C GLU A 151 19.31 -0.05 -1.83
N ALA A 152 19.68 0.19 -3.10
CA ALA A 152 20.12 1.50 -3.55
C ALA A 152 18.95 2.49 -3.59
N VAL A 153 17.78 2.07 -4.07
CA VAL A 153 16.53 2.84 -4.01
C VAL A 153 16.14 3.13 -2.57
N LEU A 154 16.22 2.13 -1.68
CA LEU A 154 15.92 2.31 -0.25
C LEU A 154 16.86 3.34 0.41
N LYS A 155 18.18 3.24 0.18
CA LYS A 155 19.17 4.20 0.68
C LYS A 155 18.94 5.60 0.14
N LEU A 156 18.60 5.72 -1.15
CA LEU A 156 18.30 7.00 -1.78
C LEU A 156 17.04 7.64 -1.18
N GLY A 157 16.02 6.84 -0.90
CA GLY A 157 14.83 7.25 -0.17
C GLY A 157 15.17 7.78 1.22
N ARG A 158 15.88 6.98 2.03
CA ARG A 158 16.28 7.34 3.40
C ARG A 158 17.10 8.64 3.45
N ALA A 159 17.96 8.86 2.47
CA ALA A 159 18.77 10.08 2.37
C ALA A 159 17.95 11.35 2.08
N ASN A 160 16.71 11.23 1.62
CA ASN A 160 15.85 12.36 1.24
C ASN A 160 14.55 12.46 2.06
N THR A 161 14.39 11.60 3.06
CA THR A 161 13.30 11.64 4.03
C THR A 161 13.85 11.83 5.45
N SER A 162 12.99 11.96 6.47
CA SER A 162 13.44 11.97 7.86
C SER A 162 13.63 10.58 8.46
N CYS A 163 13.31 9.53 7.67
CA CYS A 163 13.19 8.14 8.11
C CYS A 163 12.12 7.90 9.20
N LYS A 164 11.26 8.90 9.47
CA LYS A 164 10.10 8.77 10.37
C LYS A 164 8.82 8.48 9.59
N GLU A 165 8.81 8.79 8.30
CA GLU A 165 7.72 8.50 7.38
C GLU A 165 7.64 6.99 7.09
N CYS A 166 6.48 6.49 6.65
CA CYS A 166 6.35 5.05 6.39
C CYS A 166 7.29 4.60 5.27
N LEU A 167 7.73 3.34 5.32
CA LEU A 167 8.57 2.71 4.29
C LEU A 167 8.05 2.92 2.84
N PRO A 168 6.74 2.81 2.54
CA PRO A 168 6.22 3.13 1.21
C PRO A 168 6.60 4.53 0.69
N LEU A 169 6.55 5.57 1.53
CA LEU A 169 7.00 6.91 1.13
C LEU A 169 8.49 6.95 0.84
N ILE A 170 9.29 6.26 1.66
CA ILE A 170 10.75 6.20 1.51
C ILE A 170 11.10 5.57 0.16
N LEU A 171 10.51 4.42 -0.16
CA LEU A 171 10.79 3.70 -1.42
C LEU A 171 10.29 4.45 -2.65
N THR A 172 9.09 5.04 -2.58
CA THR A 172 8.58 5.87 -3.67
C THR A 172 9.42 7.15 -3.85
N THR A 173 9.97 7.72 -2.78
CA THR A 173 10.89 8.86 -2.88
C THR A 173 12.19 8.43 -3.57
N GLY A 174 12.75 7.31 -3.15
CA GLY A 174 13.93 6.71 -3.77
C GLY A 174 13.70 6.42 -5.26
N THR A 175 12.54 5.87 -5.60
CA THR A 175 12.16 5.52 -6.98
C THR A 175 12.15 6.75 -7.90
N LEU A 176 11.49 7.83 -7.47
CA LEU A 176 11.45 9.08 -8.23
C LEU A 176 12.85 9.63 -8.48
N LEU A 177 13.65 9.74 -7.42
CA LEU A 177 15.01 10.28 -7.50
C LEU A 177 15.94 9.38 -8.31
N ASN A 178 15.79 8.06 -8.22
CA ASN A 178 16.56 7.09 -8.98
C ASN A 178 16.30 7.27 -10.48
N TYR A 179 15.02 7.37 -10.88
CA TYR A 179 14.66 7.59 -12.28
C TYR A 179 15.20 8.92 -12.79
N ILE A 180 15.01 10.01 -12.03
CA ILE A 180 15.49 11.35 -12.42
C ILE A 180 17.01 11.38 -12.63
N ARG A 181 17.78 10.73 -11.76
CA ARG A 181 19.24 10.76 -11.82
C ARG A 181 19.82 9.86 -12.90
N ASN A 182 19.19 8.70 -13.14
CA ASN A 182 19.80 7.63 -13.92
C ASN A 182 19.11 7.35 -15.27
N LYS A 183 17.88 7.82 -15.48
CA LYS A 183 17.04 7.44 -16.64
C LYS A 183 16.37 8.61 -17.35
N LYS A 184 16.08 9.72 -16.64
CA LYS A 184 15.36 10.86 -17.21
C LYS A 184 16.14 11.51 -18.36
N GLN A 185 15.45 11.78 -19.47
CA GLN A 185 16.00 12.48 -20.63
C GLN A 185 15.87 14.02 -20.48
N ASN A 186 16.71 14.78 -21.19
CA ASN A 186 16.80 16.25 -21.06
C ASN A 186 15.48 16.98 -21.37
N ASN A 187 14.67 16.48 -22.32
CA ASN A 187 13.39 17.09 -22.72
C ASN A 187 12.16 16.31 -22.21
N GLU A 188 12.38 15.36 -21.30
CA GLU A 188 11.30 14.54 -20.75
C GLU A 188 10.60 15.27 -19.60
N VAL A 189 9.27 15.27 -19.64
CA VAL A 189 8.42 15.78 -18.57
C VAL A 189 7.86 14.58 -17.81
N ILE A 190 8.06 14.54 -16.49
CA ILE A 190 7.64 13.42 -15.66
C ILE A 190 6.30 13.75 -14.99
N ALA A 191 5.30 12.91 -15.23
CA ALA A 191 4.11 12.82 -14.40
C ALA A 191 4.33 11.64 -13.44
N TYR A 192 4.58 11.90 -12.16
CA TYR A 192 4.84 10.86 -11.17
C TYR A 192 3.55 10.41 -10.50
N PHE A 193 3.19 9.13 -10.66
CA PHE A 193 1.97 8.57 -10.09
C PHE A 193 2.10 8.39 -8.58
N MET A 194 1.31 9.15 -7.82
CA MET A 194 1.24 9.06 -6.37
C MET A 194 -0.23 9.17 -5.93
N PRO A 195 -0.96 8.05 -5.82
CA PRO A 195 -2.34 8.08 -5.36
C PRO A 195 -2.40 8.68 -3.94
N THR A 196 -3.57 9.20 -3.59
CA THR A 196 -3.84 9.79 -2.27
C THR A 196 -5.12 9.21 -1.69
N GLY A 197 -5.30 9.36 -0.39
CA GLY A 197 -6.50 8.91 0.29
C GLY A 197 -6.80 9.72 1.53
N ALA A 198 -8.04 9.66 1.98
CA ALA A 198 -8.51 10.25 3.22
C ALA A 198 -8.57 9.23 4.35
N GLY A 199 -8.71 9.72 5.58
CA GLY A 199 -8.82 8.90 6.78
C GLY A 199 -7.60 8.98 7.70
N PRO A 200 -7.48 8.06 8.66
CA PRO A 200 -6.49 8.14 9.74
C PRO A 200 -5.06 7.80 9.30
N CYS A 201 -4.88 7.27 8.07
CA CYS A 201 -3.58 6.91 7.54
C CYS A 201 -2.78 8.15 7.09
N ARG A 202 -1.45 8.05 7.16
CA ARG A 202 -0.51 9.09 6.69
C ARG A 202 -0.45 9.21 5.17
N PHE A 203 -1.01 8.24 4.44
CA PHE A 203 -0.98 8.15 2.98
C PHE A 203 -1.44 9.43 2.27
N GLY A 204 -2.46 10.12 2.80
CA GLY A 204 -2.94 11.39 2.26
C GLY A 204 -1.90 12.51 2.21
N GLN A 205 -0.79 12.39 2.95
CA GLN A 205 0.31 13.37 2.95
C GLN A 205 1.41 13.07 1.92
N TYR A 206 1.37 11.93 1.24
CA TYR A 206 2.47 11.49 0.38
C TYR A 206 2.65 12.42 -0.82
N HIS A 207 1.57 12.78 -1.51
CA HIS A 207 1.66 13.69 -2.65
C HIS A 207 2.15 15.09 -2.23
N ILE A 208 1.74 15.60 -1.07
CA ILE A 208 2.20 16.89 -0.52
C ILE A 208 3.70 16.84 -0.26
N PHE A 209 4.17 15.76 0.38
CA PHE A 209 5.60 15.55 0.59
C PHE A 209 6.38 15.50 -0.73
N MET A 210 5.88 14.78 -1.73
CA MET A 210 6.53 14.68 -3.05
C MET A 210 6.60 16.04 -3.75
N GLU A 211 5.53 16.82 -3.72
CA GLU A 211 5.54 18.19 -4.28
C GLU A 211 6.55 19.10 -3.56
N ASP A 212 6.61 19.02 -2.23
CA ASP A 212 7.57 19.79 -1.43
C ASP A 212 9.01 19.35 -1.69
N LEU A 213 9.24 18.05 -1.88
CA LEU A 213 10.55 17.51 -2.26
C LEU A 213 10.98 18.01 -3.64
N ILE A 214 10.09 17.97 -4.64
CA ILE A 214 10.34 18.49 -6.00
C ILE A 214 10.72 19.97 -5.95
N LYS A 215 9.99 20.77 -5.17
CA LYS A 215 10.29 22.20 -4.97
C LYS A 215 11.63 22.41 -4.27
N LYS A 216 11.89 21.65 -3.20
CA LYS A 216 13.12 21.77 -2.39
C LYS A 216 14.38 21.41 -3.19
N LEU A 217 14.29 20.41 -4.06
CA LEU A 217 15.38 19.96 -4.92
C LEU A 217 15.41 20.68 -6.27
N GLU A 218 14.48 21.63 -6.51
CA GLU A 218 14.34 22.40 -7.75
C GLU A 218 14.32 21.49 -9.01
N LEU A 219 13.56 20.38 -8.96
CA LEU A 219 13.52 19.37 -10.03
C LEU A 219 12.64 19.86 -11.19
N PRO A 220 13.20 20.28 -12.35
CA PRO A 220 12.42 20.83 -13.43
C PRO A 220 11.57 19.76 -14.12
N ASP A 221 10.38 20.15 -14.56
CA ASP A 221 9.50 19.32 -15.38
C ASP A 221 9.09 17.99 -14.71
N VAL A 222 8.89 18.03 -13.39
CA VAL A 222 8.34 16.93 -12.61
C VAL A 222 7.05 17.38 -11.94
N ALA A 223 5.93 16.73 -12.28
CA ALA A 223 4.61 16.95 -11.71
C ALA A 223 4.11 15.68 -11.01
N VAL A 224 3.30 15.82 -9.97
CA VAL A 224 2.71 14.68 -9.25
C VAL A 224 1.27 14.44 -9.74
N LEU A 225 0.96 13.22 -10.17
CA LEU A 225 -0.38 12.77 -10.53
C LEU A 225 -1.02 12.04 -9.35
N SER A 226 -1.99 12.70 -8.72
CA SER A 226 -2.71 12.17 -7.55
C SER A 226 -4.17 11.87 -7.87
N LEU A 227 -4.57 10.62 -7.72
CA LEU A 227 -5.98 10.19 -7.72
C LEU A 227 -6.43 9.92 -6.28
N SER A 228 -7.65 10.31 -5.90
CA SER A 228 -8.13 10.24 -4.51
C SER A 228 -9.06 9.04 -4.25
N SER A 229 -8.97 8.43 -3.07
CA SER A 229 -9.90 7.39 -2.62
C SER A 229 -11.29 7.92 -2.27
N GLU A 230 -11.45 9.21 -1.95
CA GLU A 230 -12.73 9.80 -1.50
C GLU A 230 -13.84 9.70 -2.55
N ASN A 231 -13.47 9.69 -3.83
CA ASN A 231 -14.39 9.47 -4.95
C ASN A 231 -14.19 8.08 -5.59
N ALA A 232 -13.67 7.12 -4.84
CA ALA A 232 -13.32 5.77 -5.30
C ALA A 232 -12.38 5.79 -6.53
N TYR A 233 -11.39 6.69 -6.52
CA TYR A 233 -10.43 6.92 -7.60
C TYR A 233 -11.07 7.25 -8.96
N ALA A 234 -12.27 7.84 -8.93
CA ALA A 234 -12.93 8.34 -10.13
C ALA A 234 -12.20 9.61 -10.64
N GLY A 235 -11.85 9.64 -11.93
CA GLY A 235 -11.19 10.83 -12.48
C GLY A 235 -10.88 10.81 -13.97
N MET A 236 -10.95 9.66 -14.64
CA MET A 236 -10.56 9.51 -16.05
C MET A 236 -11.64 8.86 -16.94
N GLY A 237 -12.92 8.92 -16.53
CA GLY A 237 -14.07 8.35 -17.27
C GLY A 237 -14.44 6.91 -16.88
N GLY A 238 -15.64 6.46 -17.29
CA GLY A 238 -16.21 5.15 -16.89
C GLY A 238 -15.46 3.95 -17.48
N ASP A 239 -15.13 4.00 -18.76
CA ASP A 239 -14.35 2.94 -19.42
C ASP A 239 -12.94 2.83 -18.82
N PHE A 240 -12.35 3.95 -18.40
CA PHE A 240 -11.06 3.94 -17.71
C PHE A 240 -11.09 3.11 -16.44
N GLN A 241 -12.11 3.34 -15.62
CA GLN A 241 -12.26 2.66 -14.34
C GLN A 241 -12.43 1.15 -14.52
N LEU A 242 -13.19 0.69 -15.53
CA LEU A 242 -13.37 -0.74 -15.79
C LEU A 242 -12.08 -1.43 -16.26
N HIS A 243 -11.27 -0.76 -17.07
CA HIS A 243 -9.97 -1.29 -17.50
C HIS A 243 -8.96 -1.32 -16.36
N ALA A 244 -8.89 -0.25 -15.55
CA ALA A 244 -8.07 -0.21 -14.36
C ALA A 244 -8.50 -1.30 -13.36
N TRP A 245 -9.80 -1.49 -13.16
CA TRP A 245 -10.34 -2.57 -12.34
C TRP A 245 -9.93 -3.95 -12.85
N SER A 246 -10.01 -4.19 -14.16
CA SER A 246 -9.58 -5.45 -14.76
C SER A 246 -8.09 -5.71 -14.51
N ALA A 247 -7.25 -4.69 -14.68
CA ALA A 247 -5.81 -4.76 -14.41
C ALA A 247 -5.53 -5.11 -12.93
N ILE A 248 -6.28 -4.51 -11.99
CA ILE A 248 -6.15 -4.79 -10.56
C ILE A 248 -6.55 -6.23 -10.25
N ILE A 249 -7.73 -6.69 -10.69
CA ILE A 249 -8.17 -8.08 -10.43
C ILE A 249 -7.22 -9.09 -11.04
N VAL A 250 -6.77 -8.87 -12.28
CA VAL A 250 -5.78 -9.75 -12.92
C VAL A 250 -4.48 -9.76 -12.11
N SER A 251 -3.98 -8.60 -11.67
CA SER A 251 -2.75 -8.54 -10.87
C SER A 251 -2.88 -9.26 -9.51
N ASP A 252 -4.03 -9.13 -8.85
CA ASP A 252 -4.28 -9.77 -7.56
C ASP A 252 -4.30 -11.30 -7.71
N VAL A 253 -5.06 -11.83 -8.68
CA VAL A 253 -5.17 -13.27 -8.90
C VAL A 253 -3.85 -13.87 -9.41
N MET A 254 -3.11 -13.14 -10.24
CA MET A 254 -1.81 -13.60 -10.73
C MET A 254 -0.77 -13.71 -9.62
N GLU A 255 -0.82 -12.85 -8.60
CA GLU A 255 0.08 -12.97 -7.45
C GLU A 255 -0.25 -14.21 -6.60
N ASP A 256 -1.54 -14.54 -6.41
CA ASP A 256 -1.95 -15.76 -5.70
C ASP A 256 -1.54 -17.02 -6.49
N ILE A 257 -1.71 -17.00 -7.83
CA ILE A 257 -1.21 -18.06 -8.72
C ILE A 257 0.31 -18.22 -8.57
N ARG A 258 1.06 -17.11 -8.61
CA ARG A 258 2.51 -17.12 -8.44
C ARG A 258 2.91 -17.74 -7.11
N SER A 259 2.23 -17.37 -6.02
CA SER A 259 2.50 -17.92 -4.69
C SER A 259 2.24 -19.42 -4.61
N MET A 260 1.13 -19.90 -5.18
CA MET A 260 0.82 -21.33 -5.26
C MET A 260 1.87 -22.10 -6.07
N MET A 261 2.32 -21.54 -7.19
CA MET A 261 3.40 -22.13 -8.00
C MET A 261 4.71 -22.24 -7.22
N LEU A 262 5.09 -21.18 -6.48
CA LEU A 262 6.31 -21.19 -5.66
C LEU A 262 6.28 -22.32 -4.62
N ALA A 263 5.16 -22.47 -3.92
CA ALA A 263 5.04 -23.46 -2.85
C ALA A 263 4.94 -24.90 -3.39
N ASN A 264 4.14 -25.10 -4.45
CA ASN A 264 3.63 -26.42 -4.81
C ASN A 264 4.00 -26.92 -6.22
N ALA A 265 4.66 -26.15 -7.08
CA ALA A 265 5.14 -26.68 -8.37
C ALA A 265 6.24 -27.72 -8.18
N ALA A 266 6.19 -28.83 -8.93
CA ALA A 266 7.23 -29.86 -8.88
C ALA A 266 8.59 -29.37 -9.41
N ASP A 267 8.55 -28.48 -10.41
CA ASP A 267 9.70 -27.71 -10.91
C ASP A 267 9.36 -26.22 -10.81
N THR A 268 9.89 -25.56 -9.78
CA THR A 268 9.58 -24.16 -9.48
C THR A 268 10.20 -23.21 -10.51
N GLU A 269 11.40 -23.49 -11.01
CA GLU A 269 12.08 -22.60 -11.97
C GLU A 269 11.32 -22.59 -13.30
N GLU A 270 10.93 -23.75 -13.80
CA GLU A 270 10.16 -23.87 -15.03
C GLU A 270 8.76 -23.25 -14.88
N ALA A 271 8.08 -23.47 -13.76
CA ALA A 271 6.77 -22.88 -13.49
C ALA A 271 6.84 -21.33 -13.49
N ILE A 272 7.87 -20.76 -12.86
CA ILE A 272 8.07 -19.30 -12.83
C ILE A 272 8.51 -18.74 -14.19
N ARG A 273 9.25 -19.51 -15.00
CA ARG A 273 9.54 -19.13 -16.39
C ARG A 273 8.24 -19.02 -17.21
N ILE A 274 7.40 -20.06 -17.15
CA ILE A 274 6.09 -20.09 -17.82
C ILE A 274 5.21 -18.93 -17.33
N PHE A 275 5.18 -18.68 -16.02
CA PHE A 275 4.45 -17.57 -15.42
C PHE A 275 4.87 -16.22 -16.03
N ASN A 276 6.18 -15.95 -16.09
CA ASN A 276 6.70 -14.68 -16.62
C ASN A 276 6.39 -14.51 -18.11
N GLU A 277 6.48 -15.58 -18.91
CA GLU A 277 6.10 -15.56 -20.33
C GLU A 277 4.62 -15.20 -20.53
N GLU A 278 3.73 -15.88 -19.80
CA GLU A 278 2.29 -15.60 -19.86
C GLU A 278 1.95 -14.21 -19.33
N TRP A 279 2.68 -13.74 -18.32
CA TRP A 279 2.53 -12.40 -17.78
C TRP A 279 2.78 -11.31 -18.82
N GLN A 280 3.86 -11.43 -19.61
CA GLN A 280 4.12 -10.48 -20.71
C GLN A 280 3.01 -10.47 -21.76
N LEU A 281 2.43 -11.64 -22.07
CA LEU A 281 1.30 -11.73 -23.00
C LEU A 281 0.02 -11.09 -22.43
N ILE A 282 -0.22 -11.23 -21.13
CA ILE A 282 -1.33 -10.54 -20.43
C ILE A 282 -1.13 -9.03 -20.47
N LEU A 283 0.07 -8.52 -20.16
CA LEU A 283 0.39 -7.10 -20.23
C LEU A 283 0.12 -6.54 -21.63
N ALA A 284 0.54 -7.25 -22.69
CA ALA A 284 0.26 -6.85 -24.07
C ALA A 284 -1.25 -6.78 -24.37
N ASN A 285 -2.08 -7.66 -23.79
CA ASN A 285 -3.53 -7.63 -23.97
C ASN A 285 -4.22 -6.56 -23.12
N LEU A 286 -3.70 -6.26 -21.92
CA LEU A 286 -4.16 -5.12 -21.11
C LEU A 286 -3.93 -3.80 -21.85
N GLU A 287 -2.81 -3.69 -22.57
CA GLU A 287 -2.47 -2.54 -23.41
C GLU A 287 -3.38 -2.39 -24.62
N LEU A 288 -4.06 -3.44 -25.10
CA LEU A 288 -5.05 -3.31 -26.17
C LEU A 288 -6.36 -2.64 -25.72
N GLY A 289 -6.66 -2.63 -24.42
CA GLY A 289 -7.90 -2.06 -23.89
C GLY A 289 -9.18 -2.77 -24.39
N ASP A 290 -9.09 -4.07 -24.69
CA ASP A 290 -10.23 -4.89 -25.15
C ASP A 290 -10.44 -6.06 -24.17
N PHE A 291 -11.53 -5.97 -23.39
CA PHE A 291 -11.85 -6.98 -22.38
C PHE A 291 -12.09 -8.37 -22.98
N SER A 292 -12.67 -8.48 -24.19
CA SER A 292 -12.91 -9.79 -24.81
C SER A 292 -11.60 -10.46 -25.22
N LYS A 293 -10.65 -9.69 -25.73
CA LYS A 293 -9.30 -10.20 -26.03
C LYS A 293 -8.56 -10.59 -24.76
N LEU A 294 -8.67 -9.78 -23.70
CA LEU A 294 -8.12 -10.11 -22.39
C LEU A 294 -8.69 -11.44 -21.87
N GLU A 295 -10.01 -11.66 -21.91
CA GLU A 295 -10.63 -12.91 -21.47
C GLU A 295 -10.13 -14.13 -22.26
N LYS A 296 -9.99 -13.99 -23.59
CA LYS A 296 -9.43 -15.06 -24.43
C LYS A 296 -7.99 -15.36 -24.00
N ARG A 297 -7.17 -14.33 -23.79
CA ARG A 297 -5.79 -14.50 -23.32
C ARG A 297 -5.74 -15.18 -21.95
N LEU A 298 -6.52 -14.71 -20.99
CA LEU A 298 -6.61 -15.30 -19.65
C LEU A 298 -7.06 -16.77 -19.70
N SER A 299 -7.95 -17.13 -20.63
CA SER A 299 -8.40 -18.52 -20.79
C SER A 299 -7.27 -19.43 -21.27
N VAL A 300 -6.50 -18.99 -22.27
CA VAL A 300 -5.33 -19.75 -22.76
C VAL A 300 -4.24 -19.80 -21.69
N THR A 301 -4.03 -18.71 -20.95
CA THR A 301 -3.08 -18.69 -19.83
C THR A 301 -3.50 -19.66 -18.72
N ALA A 302 -4.78 -19.68 -18.34
CA ALA A 302 -5.28 -20.61 -17.32
C ALA A 302 -5.13 -22.08 -17.75
N GLU A 303 -5.37 -22.39 -19.03
CA GLU A 303 -5.14 -23.73 -19.59
C GLU A 303 -3.65 -24.10 -19.62
N ARG A 304 -2.76 -23.15 -19.93
CA ARG A 304 -1.32 -23.41 -19.87
C ARG A 304 -0.87 -23.68 -18.44
N PHE A 305 -1.41 -22.95 -17.46
CA PHE A 305 -1.09 -23.12 -16.05
C PHE A 305 -1.63 -24.43 -15.47
N SER A 306 -2.77 -24.95 -15.94
CA SER A 306 -3.32 -26.22 -15.44
C SER A 306 -2.45 -27.44 -15.78
N HIS A 307 -1.55 -27.32 -16.76
CA HIS A 307 -0.60 -28.36 -17.11
C HIS A 307 0.68 -28.36 -16.25
N ILE A 308 0.86 -27.39 -15.35
CA ILE A 308 2.01 -27.36 -14.44
C ILE A 308 1.87 -28.49 -13.42
N ARG A 309 2.88 -29.36 -13.37
CA ARG A 309 2.90 -30.49 -12.44
C ARG A 309 3.07 -29.98 -11.00
N LEU A 310 2.18 -30.41 -10.11
CA LEU A 310 2.19 -30.07 -8.69
C LEU A 310 2.75 -31.20 -7.81
N LYS A 311 3.29 -30.85 -6.63
CA LYS A 311 3.79 -31.81 -5.63
C LYS A 311 2.63 -32.53 -4.92
N ARG A 312 1.55 -31.81 -4.64
CA ARG A 312 0.31 -32.32 -4.02
C ARG A 312 -0.94 -31.59 -4.58
N PRO A 313 -2.16 -32.11 -4.39
CA PRO A 313 -3.38 -31.37 -4.71
C PRO A 313 -3.43 -30.01 -4.02
N VAL A 314 -4.00 -29.00 -4.67
CA VAL A 314 -4.01 -27.62 -4.15
C VAL A 314 -4.75 -27.51 -2.82
N GLU A 315 -5.80 -28.30 -2.61
CA GLU A 315 -6.57 -28.33 -1.37
C GLU A 315 -5.76 -28.86 -0.17
N GLU A 316 -4.64 -29.55 -0.42
CA GLU A 316 -3.75 -30.08 0.61
C GLU A 316 -2.58 -29.14 0.94
N VAL A 317 -2.44 -28.03 0.21
CA VAL A 317 -1.37 -27.05 0.43
C VAL A 317 -1.71 -26.15 1.62
N PRO A 318 -0.85 -26.09 2.66
CA PRO A 318 -1.06 -25.16 3.75
C PRO A 318 -0.94 -23.73 3.25
N THR A 319 -1.91 -22.88 3.59
CA THR A 319 -2.03 -21.53 3.05
C THR A 319 -2.05 -20.50 4.17
N ILE A 320 -1.23 -19.47 4.05
CA ILE A 320 -1.14 -18.35 5.00
C ILE A 320 -1.75 -17.10 4.36
N LEU A 321 -2.55 -16.35 5.11
CA LEU A 321 -3.00 -15.02 4.72
C LEU A 321 -1.91 -13.99 5.05
N LEU A 322 -1.43 -13.23 4.06
CA LEU A 322 -0.61 -12.04 4.27
C LEU A 322 -1.48 -10.79 4.13
N THR A 323 -1.73 -10.12 5.25
CA THR A 323 -2.57 -8.92 5.36
C THR A 323 -1.78 -7.76 5.98
N GLY A 324 -2.43 -6.64 6.25
CA GLY A 324 -1.81 -5.40 6.72
C GLY A 324 -1.69 -4.36 5.61
N GLU A 325 -0.64 -3.53 5.66
CA GLU A 325 -0.50 -2.35 4.80
C GLU A 325 -0.29 -2.75 3.33
N ILE A 326 -1.08 -2.14 2.43
CA ILE A 326 -1.23 -2.58 1.03
C ILE A 326 0.08 -2.55 0.24
N PHE A 327 0.91 -1.51 0.42
CA PHE A 327 2.18 -1.42 -0.31
C PHE A 327 3.17 -2.46 0.22
N VAL A 328 3.35 -2.56 1.53
CA VAL A 328 4.35 -3.44 2.15
C VAL A 328 4.07 -4.91 1.82
N ARG A 329 2.79 -5.33 1.81
CA ARG A 329 2.44 -6.72 1.46
C ARG A 329 2.63 -7.07 -0.02
N ARG A 330 2.79 -6.07 -0.91
CA ARG A 330 2.97 -6.27 -2.36
C ARG A 330 4.39 -6.01 -2.86
N ASP A 331 5.18 -5.20 -2.17
CA ASP A 331 6.54 -4.85 -2.57
C ASP A 331 7.58 -5.80 -1.94
N ASP A 332 8.45 -6.37 -2.78
CA ASP A 332 9.31 -7.51 -2.44
C ASP A 332 10.33 -7.18 -1.34
N ILE A 333 11.02 -6.03 -1.46
CA ILE A 333 11.97 -5.58 -0.43
C ILE A 333 11.23 -5.16 0.84
N SER A 334 10.05 -4.55 0.73
CA SER A 334 9.26 -4.17 1.91
C SER A 334 8.87 -5.38 2.76
N ARG A 335 8.46 -6.49 2.12
CA ARG A 335 8.14 -7.73 2.83
C ARG A 335 9.34 -8.68 3.01
N GLN A 336 10.56 -8.26 2.66
CA GLN A 336 11.78 -9.09 2.74
C GLN A 336 11.59 -10.48 2.11
N TYR A 337 10.95 -10.53 0.94
CA TYR A 337 10.66 -11.76 0.19
C TYR A 337 9.92 -12.83 1.02
N LEU A 338 9.03 -12.41 1.94
CA LEU A 338 8.34 -13.31 2.85
C LEU A 338 7.51 -14.40 2.16
N THR A 339 6.88 -14.12 1.01
CA THR A 339 6.10 -15.13 0.27
C THR A 339 6.99 -16.21 -0.31
N GLU A 340 8.17 -15.86 -0.82
CA GLU A 340 9.17 -16.81 -1.30
C GLU A 340 9.73 -17.66 -0.14
N ARG A 341 10.07 -17.03 0.99
CA ARG A 341 10.56 -17.72 2.19
C ARG A 341 9.54 -18.70 2.79
N LEU A 342 8.24 -18.34 2.78
CA LEU A 342 7.17 -19.23 3.22
C LEU A 342 6.93 -20.38 2.22
N ALA A 343 7.07 -20.11 0.92
CA ALA A 343 6.97 -21.12 -0.12
C ALA A 343 8.10 -22.16 -0.03
N GLU A 344 9.32 -21.76 0.35
CA GLU A 344 10.43 -22.69 0.65
C GLU A 344 10.08 -23.66 1.80
N GLN A 345 9.23 -23.22 2.73
CA GLN A 345 8.70 -24.05 3.82
C GLN A 345 7.43 -24.83 3.44
N GLY A 346 6.99 -24.74 2.18
CA GLY A 346 5.84 -25.45 1.64
C GLY A 346 4.49 -24.75 1.84
N PHE A 347 4.47 -23.49 2.29
CA PHE A 347 3.26 -22.71 2.46
C PHE A 347 2.99 -21.85 1.22
N ALA A 348 1.77 -21.95 0.67
CA ALA A 348 1.26 -20.93 -0.23
C ALA A 348 0.85 -19.69 0.58
N VAL A 349 0.92 -18.52 -0.04
CA VAL A 349 0.54 -17.25 0.60
C VAL A 349 -0.52 -16.56 -0.25
N ILE A 350 -1.68 -16.31 0.35
CA ILE A 350 -2.70 -15.44 -0.23
C ILE A 350 -2.44 -14.04 0.31
N CYS A 351 -2.04 -13.14 -0.58
CA CYS A 351 -1.87 -11.74 -0.24
C CYS A 351 -3.21 -11.05 -0.37
N THR A 352 -3.69 -10.41 0.71
CA THR A 352 -4.98 -9.72 0.67
C THR A 352 -5.03 -8.78 -0.55
N PRO A 353 -6.07 -8.88 -1.40
CA PRO A 353 -6.08 -8.23 -2.71
C PRO A 353 -6.10 -6.70 -2.62
N VAL A 354 -5.53 -6.01 -3.59
CA VAL A 354 -5.64 -4.54 -3.70
C VAL A 354 -7.09 -4.16 -3.99
N ALA A 355 -7.82 -5.02 -4.72
CA ALA A 355 -9.25 -4.89 -4.94
C ALA A 355 -10.08 -4.72 -3.65
N GLU A 356 -9.61 -5.28 -2.52
CA GLU A 356 -10.25 -5.13 -1.21
C GLU A 356 -10.46 -3.65 -0.86
N TRP A 357 -9.46 -2.81 -1.08
CA TRP A 357 -9.52 -1.38 -0.74
C TRP A 357 -10.56 -0.64 -1.58
N ILE A 358 -10.72 -1.01 -2.85
CA ILE A 358 -11.72 -0.41 -3.74
C ILE A 358 -13.12 -0.86 -3.32
N LEU A 359 -13.31 -2.14 -3.05
CA LEU A 359 -14.59 -2.68 -2.57
C LEU A 359 -14.97 -2.10 -1.20
N TYR A 360 -13.98 -1.83 -0.35
CA TYR A 360 -14.16 -1.18 0.94
C TYR A 360 -14.57 0.29 0.78
N SER A 361 -13.91 1.01 -0.12
CA SER A 361 -14.27 2.41 -0.43
C SER A 361 -15.72 2.50 -0.93
N ASP A 362 -16.12 1.57 -1.81
CA ASP A 362 -17.50 1.42 -2.26
C ASP A 362 -18.47 1.12 -1.09
N TYR A 363 -18.06 0.24 -0.17
CA TYR A 363 -18.85 -0.11 1.01
C TYR A 363 -19.06 1.08 1.97
N ILE A 364 -18.02 1.88 2.23
CA ILE A 364 -18.10 3.10 3.05
C ILE A 364 -19.11 4.08 2.45
N LEU A 365 -19.00 4.33 1.13
CA LEU A 365 -19.87 5.26 0.41
C LEU A 365 -21.34 4.79 0.47
N GLU A 366 -21.58 3.49 0.24
CA GLU A 366 -22.93 2.91 0.26
C GLU A 366 -23.61 3.01 1.63
N ASN A 367 -22.84 2.85 2.70
CA ASN A 367 -23.35 2.88 4.08
C ASN A 367 -23.26 4.28 4.74
N ASN A 368 -22.84 5.30 4.00
CA ASN A 368 -22.65 6.69 4.49
C ASN A 368 -21.70 6.78 5.69
N TYR A 369 -20.63 5.99 5.68
CA TYR A 369 -19.54 6.10 6.66
C TYR A 369 -18.52 7.18 6.30
N SER A 370 -18.59 7.75 5.09
CA SER A 370 -17.78 8.89 4.63
C SER A 370 -18.45 10.24 4.89
N ASP A 371 -17.65 11.29 5.03
CA ASP A 371 -18.14 12.67 5.10
C ASP A 371 -18.82 13.14 3.81
N HIS A 372 -18.42 12.56 2.67
CA HIS A 372 -19.07 12.79 1.38
C HIS A 372 -20.41 12.05 1.31
N LYS A 373 -21.48 12.79 0.96
CA LYS A 373 -22.83 12.25 0.73
C LYS A 373 -23.17 12.33 -0.75
N MET A 374 -23.47 11.17 -1.33
CA MET A 374 -23.83 11.06 -2.74
C MET A 374 -25.24 11.60 -3.02
N SER A 375 -25.38 12.35 -4.11
CA SER A 375 -26.66 12.72 -4.70
C SER A 375 -27.39 11.50 -5.29
N LYS A 376 -28.68 11.67 -5.63
CA LYS A 376 -29.49 10.59 -6.21
C LYS A 376 -28.97 10.10 -7.58
N ILE A 377 -28.42 11.01 -8.38
CA ILE A 377 -27.87 10.70 -9.71
C ILE A 377 -26.56 9.92 -9.54
N GLU A 378 -25.65 10.43 -8.71
CA GLU A 378 -24.38 9.75 -8.39
C GLU A 378 -24.62 8.35 -7.83
N ARG A 379 -25.66 8.18 -7.00
CA ARG A 379 -26.03 6.86 -6.45
C ARG A 379 -26.46 5.88 -7.54
N LEU A 380 -27.16 6.32 -8.57
CA LEU A 380 -27.55 5.47 -9.70
C LEU A 380 -26.32 5.07 -10.53
N GLU A 381 -25.45 6.03 -10.86
CA GLU A 381 -24.19 5.78 -11.57
C GLU A 381 -23.30 4.79 -10.82
N PHE A 382 -23.21 4.93 -9.50
CA PHE A 382 -22.46 4.03 -8.63
C PHE A 382 -23.02 2.62 -8.62
N ILE A 383 -24.34 2.44 -8.55
CA ILE A 383 -24.97 1.10 -8.61
C ILE A 383 -24.65 0.42 -9.94
N ILE A 384 -24.73 1.16 -11.04
CA ILE A 384 -24.40 0.67 -12.38
C ILE A 384 -22.91 0.26 -12.42
N LYS A 385 -22.01 1.14 -11.99
CA LYS A 385 -20.56 0.89 -11.90
C LYS A 385 -20.26 -0.38 -11.11
N LYS A 386 -20.80 -0.52 -9.90
CA LYS A 386 -20.60 -1.68 -9.01
C LYS A 386 -21.05 -2.98 -9.67
N LYS A 387 -22.19 -2.96 -10.39
CA LYS A 387 -22.69 -4.12 -11.13
C LYS A 387 -21.73 -4.56 -12.24
N PHE A 388 -21.17 -3.61 -13.00
CA PHE A 388 -20.18 -3.91 -14.02
C PHE A 388 -18.85 -4.42 -13.41
N MET A 389 -18.34 -3.76 -12.37
CA MET A 389 -17.12 -4.18 -11.68
C MET A 389 -17.24 -5.60 -11.12
N SER A 390 -18.35 -5.91 -10.44
CA SER A 390 -18.61 -7.26 -9.92
C SER A 390 -18.73 -8.30 -11.05
N ARG A 391 -19.34 -7.95 -12.19
CA ARG A 391 -19.40 -8.82 -13.36
C ARG A 391 -18.00 -9.12 -13.90
N TYR A 392 -17.15 -8.11 -14.02
CA TYR A 392 -15.79 -8.26 -14.54
C TYR A 392 -14.92 -9.09 -13.58
N GLU A 393 -15.00 -8.81 -12.28
CA GLU A 393 -14.29 -9.58 -11.24
C GLU A 393 -14.65 -11.07 -11.32
N LYS A 394 -15.95 -11.39 -11.32
CA LYS A 394 -16.43 -12.78 -11.40
C LYS A 394 -15.95 -13.49 -12.66
N ARG A 395 -15.95 -12.81 -13.81
CA ARG A 395 -15.50 -13.39 -15.09
C ARG A 395 -13.99 -13.68 -15.07
N ILE A 396 -13.18 -12.71 -14.64
CA ILE A 396 -11.72 -12.89 -14.54
C ILE A 396 -11.38 -14.03 -13.57
N LYS A 397 -11.93 -13.99 -12.35
CA LYS A 397 -11.70 -15.03 -11.33
C LYS A 397 -12.15 -16.41 -11.80
N SER A 398 -13.31 -16.51 -12.44
CA SER A 398 -13.83 -17.79 -12.98
C SER A 398 -12.99 -18.34 -14.13
N ILE A 399 -12.36 -17.50 -14.95
CA ILE A 399 -11.45 -17.94 -16.01
C ILE A 399 -10.16 -18.46 -15.39
N LEU A 400 -9.53 -17.66 -14.52
CA LEU A 400 -8.24 -17.99 -13.93
C LEU A 400 -8.31 -19.17 -12.95
N SER A 401 -9.44 -19.38 -12.27
CA SER A 401 -9.64 -20.56 -11.41
C SER A 401 -9.63 -21.89 -12.18
N ARG A 402 -9.83 -21.87 -13.51
CA ARG A 402 -9.70 -23.08 -14.36
C ARG A 402 -8.27 -23.60 -14.44
N SER A 403 -7.28 -22.80 -14.04
CA SER A 403 -5.91 -23.27 -13.85
C SER A 403 -5.79 -24.34 -12.75
N GLY A 404 -6.77 -24.41 -11.84
CA GLY A 404 -6.71 -25.28 -10.67
C GLY A 404 -5.79 -24.77 -9.56
N LEU A 405 -5.13 -23.61 -9.73
CA LEU A 405 -4.16 -23.06 -8.78
C LEU A 405 -4.76 -22.10 -7.76
N VAL A 406 -5.95 -21.55 -8.04
CA VAL A 406 -6.62 -20.53 -7.21
C VAL A 406 -8.13 -20.76 -7.21
N HIS A 407 -8.78 -20.32 -6.13
CA HIS A 407 -10.24 -20.37 -6.01
C HIS A 407 -10.90 -19.12 -6.63
N ALA A 408 -12.14 -19.28 -7.12
CA ALA A 408 -12.88 -18.20 -7.79
C ALA A 408 -13.64 -17.27 -6.84
N GLU A 409 -13.43 -17.39 -5.53
CA GLU A 409 -14.33 -16.78 -4.54
C GLU A 409 -14.16 -15.24 -4.50
N PRO A 410 -15.29 -14.50 -4.54
CA PRO A 410 -15.27 -13.06 -4.34
C PRO A 410 -15.07 -12.72 -2.86
N LEU A 411 -14.50 -11.55 -2.58
CA LEU A 411 -14.40 -11.07 -1.20
C LEU A 411 -15.79 -10.74 -0.64
N ASP A 412 -16.07 -11.22 0.57
CA ASP A 412 -17.24 -10.78 1.32
C ASP A 412 -16.90 -9.62 2.25
N MET A 413 -16.93 -8.40 1.68
CA MET A 413 -16.69 -7.17 2.43
C MET A 413 -17.65 -7.02 3.62
N LYS A 414 -18.90 -7.50 3.52
CA LYS A 414 -19.86 -7.40 4.62
C LYS A 414 -19.44 -8.30 5.78
N SER A 415 -19.01 -9.53 5.50
CA SER A 415 -18.47 -10.43 6.53
C SER A 415 -17.23 -9.85 7.20
N ILE A 416 -16.27 -9.36 6.41
CA ILE A 416 -15.03 -8.73 6.91
C ILE A 416 -15.36 -7.59 7.88
N ILE A 417 -16.20 -6.65 7.47
CA ILE A 417 -16.56 -5.50 8.32
C ILE A 417 -17.34 -5.93 9.56
N ASN A 418 -18.29 -6.86 9.43
CA ASN A 418 -19.08 -7.34 10.57
C ASN A 418 -18.21 -8.03 11.63
N ASN A 419 -17.23 -8.83 11.20
CA ASN A 419 -16.33 -9.55 12.12
C ASN A 419 -15.37 -8.60 12.86
N ALA A 420 -15.04 -7.45 12.29
CA ALA A 420 -14.20 -6.43 12.93
C ALA A 420 -14.98 -5.37 13.73
N SER A 421 -16.26 -5.15 13.41
CA SER A 421 -17.10 -4.09 13.99
C SER A 421 -17.25 -4.13 15.53
N PRO A 422 -17.17 -5.28 16.22
CA PRO A 422 -17.14 -5.30 17.68
C PRO A 422 -15.92 -4.61 18.30
N TYR A 423 -14.83 -4.48 17.54
CA TYR A 423 -13.54 -3.97 18.01
C TYR A 423 -13.18 -2.62 17.40
N ILE A 424 -13.60 -2.36 16.15
CA ILE A 424 -13.28 -1.15 15.40
C ILE A 424 -14.56 -0.57 14.83
N SER A 425 -14.85 0.69 15.17
CA SER A 425 -15.97 1.41 14.56
C SER A 425 -15.76 1.56 13.05
N PRO A 426 -16.74 1.21 12.20
CA PRO A 426 -16.68 1.44 10.76
C PRO A 426 -16.47 2.93 10.39
N TYR A 427 -16.83 3.86 11.27
CA TYR A 427 -16.61 5.30 11.09
C TYR A 427 -15.16 5.74 11.25
N LEU A 428 -14.28 4.92 11.84
CA LEU A 428 -12.85 5.25 11.94
C LEU A 428 -12.21 5.32 10.54
N GLY A 429 -12.68 4.49 9.61
CA GLY A 429 -12.10 4.36 8.28
C GLY A 429 -10.71 3.70 8.28
N GLY A 430 -10.16 3.49 7.08
CA GLY A 430 -8.80 2.99 6.87
C GLY A 430 -8.65 1.47 6.95
N GLU A 431 -7.41 0.99 6.85
CA GLU A 431 -7.09 -0.43 6.64
C GLU A 431 -7.22 -1.31 7.90
N ALA A 432 -7.31 -0.72 9.09
CA ALA A 432 -7.29 -1.49 10.34
C ALA A 432 -8.51 -2.43 10.45
N ILE A 433 -9.69 -1.97 10.02
CA ILE A 433 -10.91 -2.77 10.01
C ILE A 433 -10.82 -3.93 9.01
N LEU A 434 -10.14 -3.73 7.88
CA LEU A 434 -9.92 -4.75 6.86
C LEU A 434 -8.93 -5.81 7.35
N THR A 435 -7.82 -5.38 7.92
CA THR A 435 -6.78 -6.28 8.44
C THR A 435 -7.33 -7.17 9.57
N THR A 436 -8.05 -6.56 10.53
CA THR A 436 -8.68 -7.31 11.63
C THR A 436 -9.79 -8.23 11.13
N GLY A 437 -10.69 -7.72 10.28
CA GLY A 437 -11.84 -8.46 9.78
C GLY A 437 -11.48 -9.59 8.83
N GLY A 438 -10.50 -9.36 7.95
CA GLY A 438 -9.98 -10.36 7.03
C GLY A 438 -9.33 -11.51 7.77
N ALA A 439 -8.44 -11.21 8.71
CA ALA A 439 -7.79 -12.26 9.50
C ALA A 439 -8.82 -13.10 10.30
N LEU A 440 -9.79 -12.46 10.96
CA LEU A 440 -10.85 -13.16 11.70
C LEU A 440 -11.79 -13.97 10.79
N THR A 441 -12.03 -13.51 9.56
CA THR A 441 -12.86 -14.23 8.57
C THR A 441 -12.14 -15.47 8.03
N GLU A 442 -10.87 -15.35 7.67
CA GLU A 442 -10.15 -16.36 6.89
C GLU A 442 -9.51 -17.48 7.73
N VAL A 443 -8.90 -17.16 8.89
CA VAL A 443 -8.11 -18.13 9.66
C VAL A 443 -9.02 -19.24 10.21
N ALA A 444 -8.60 -20.49 10.07
CA ALA A 444 -9.36 -21.71 10.38
C ALA A 444 -10.63 -21.93 9.52
N THR A 445 -10.88 -21.08 8.51
CA THR A 445 -11.91 -21.28 7.48
C THR A 445 -11.26 -21.70 6.16
N HIS A 446 -10.42 -20.82 5.59
CA HIS A 446 -9.75 -21.04 4.31
C HIS A 446 -8.22 -21.07 4.43
N VAL A 447 -7.66 -20.42 5.44
CA VAL A 447 -6.20 -20.36 5.68
C VAL A 447 -5.85 -20.90 7.06
N CYS A 448 -4.63 -21.41 7.21
CA CYS A 448 -4.13 -22.00 8.45
C CYS A 448 -3.35 -21.02 9.33
N GLY A 449 -3.25 -19.75 8.95
CA GLY A 449 -2.62 -18.70 9.74
C GLY A 449 -2.70 -17.35 9.05
N ALA A 450 -2.49 -16.27 9.81
CA ALA A 450 -2.43 -14.91 9.27
C ALA A 450 -1.19 -14.16 9.75
N ILE A 451 -0.53 -13.49 8.81
CA ILE A 451 0.54 -12.54 9.09
C ILE A 451 0.05 -11.13 8.74
N ALA A 452 0.04 -10.23 9.72
CA ALA A 452 -0.21 -8.81 9.49
C ALA A 452 1.14 -8.07 9.38
N ILE A 453 1.47 -7.62 8.17
CA ILE A 453 2.72 -6.89 7.90
C ILE A 453 2.44 -5.41 7.64
N GLY A 454 3.24 -4.54 8.26
CA GLY A 454 3.16 -3.10 8.02
C GLY A 454 4.51 -2.42 8.14
N PRO A 455 4.63 -1.18 7.63
CA PRO A 455 5.86 -0.42 7.84
C PRO A 455 6.03 -0.06 9.32
N PHE A 456 7.27 0.12 9.76
CA PHE A 456 7.55 0.58 11.13
C PHE A 456 6.77 1.86 11.46
N GLY A 457 6.04 1.86 12.57
CA GLY A 457 5.19 2.98 12.99
C GLY A 457 3.89 3.12 12.18
N CYS A 458 3.44 2.07 11.51
CA CYS A 458 2.14 2.05 10.84
C CYS A 458 0.99 2.03 11.87
N MET A 459 0.25 3.14 11.99
CA MET A 459 -0.83 3.25 12.98
C MET A 459 -1.97 2.24 12.73
N PRO A 460 -2.49 2.06 11.50
CA PRO A 460 -3.52 1.05 11.25
C PRO A 460 -3.06 -0.37 11.58
N ASN A 461 -1.83 -0.75 11.21
CA ASN A 461 -1.31 -2.09 11.47
C ASN A 461 -1.13 -2.36 12.97
N ARG A 462 -0.62 -1.37 13.73
CA ARG A 462 -0.50 -1.48 15.20
C ARG A 462 -1.85 -1.61 15.90
N LEU A 463 -2.87 -0.90 15.40
CA LEU A 463 -4.24 -1.06 15.91
C LEU A 463 -4.74 -2.48 15.67
N SER A 464 -4.58 -3.02 14.46
CA SER A 464 -4.98 -4.39 14.15
C SER A 464 -4.18 -5.41 14.94
N GLU A 465 -2.87 -5.24 15.11
CA GLU A 465 -2.03 -6.08 15.96
C GLU A 465 -2.55 -6.12 17.40
N SER A 466 -2.84 -4.96 18.00
CA SER A 466 -3.31 -4.89 19.40
C SER A 466 -4.63 -5.63 19.63
N ILE A 467 -5.49 -5.67 18.61
CA ILE A 467 -6.77 -6.37 18.66
C ILE A 467 -6.54 -7.86 18.39
N LEU A 468 -5.86 -8.20 17.30
CA LEU A 468 -5.67 -9.58 16.85
C LEU A 468 -4.85 -10.41 17.82
N ASN A 469 -3.87 -9.82 18.53
CA ASN A 469 -3.14 -10.51 19.59
C ASN A 469 -4.04 -10.99 20.74
N VAL A 470 -5.20 -10.36 20.92
CA VAL A 470 -6.18 -10.73 21.95
C VAL A 470 -7.29 -11.60 21.37
N THR A 471 -7.73 -11.33 20.14
CA THR A 471 -8.93 -11.97 19.56
C THR A 471 -8.65 -13.21 18.72
N MET A 472 -7.40 -13.47 18.34
CA MET A 472 -6.99 -14.69 17.61
C MET A 472 -6.90 -15.91 18.52
N ASN A 473 -8.01 -16.19 19.18
CA ASN A 473 -8.21 -17.36 20.02
C ASN A 473 -9.51 -18.07 19.64
N ARG A 474 -9.74 -19.24 20.22
CA ARG A 474 -10.91 -20.09 19.98
C ARG A 474 -12.24 -19.36 20.16
N GLU A 475 -12.40 -18.62 21.25
CA GLU A 475 -13.64 -17.92 21.57
C GLU A 475 -13.91 -16.79 20.57
N GLY A 476 -12.88 -15.99 20.28
CA GLY A 476 -12.95 -14.91 19.30
C GLY A 476 -13.33 -15.42 17.92
N LYS A 477 -12.73 -16.54 17.46
CA LYS A 477 -13.08 -17.14 16.18
C LYS A 477 -14.48 -17.74 16.16
N LEU A 478 -14.90 -18.44 17.23
CA LEU A 478 -16.25 -19.00 17.31
C LEU A 478 -17.34 -17.91 17.39
N ALA A 479 -17.01 -16.71 17.86
CA ALA A 479 -17.93 -15.58 17.84
C ALA A 479 -18.27 -15.11 16.40
N THR A 480 -17.35 -15.30 15.44
CA THR A 480 -17.57 -14.92 14.02
C THR A 480 -18.58 -15.84 13.32
N ASP A 481 -18.63 -17.13 13.68
CA ASP A 481 -19.56 -18.10 13.12
C ASP A 481 -19.97 -19.15 14.16
N SER A 482 -20.79 -18.69 15.12
CA SER A 482 -21.18 -19.49 16.28
C SER A 482 -21.92 -20.79 15.95
N LYS A 483 -22.54 -20.89 14.77
CA LYS A 483 -23.36 -22.05 14.36
C LYS A 483 -22.56 -23.11 13.61
N ASN A 484 -21.30 -22.84 13.26
CA ASN A 484 -20.48 -23.72 12.46
C ASN A 484 -19.91 -24.88 13.27
N LYS A 485 -20.55 -26.06 13.12
CA LYS A 485 -20.14 -27.29 13.80
C LYS A 485 -18.75 -27.77 13.35
N GLN A 486 -18.39 -27.55 12.09
CA GLN A 486 -17.09 -27.94 11.55
C GLN A 486 -15.98 -27.10 12.17
N LEU A 487 -16.17 -25.78 12.24
CA LEU A 487 -15.22 -24.87 12.90
C LEU A 487 -15.00 -25.26 14.36
N ARG A 488 -16.07 -25.58 15.10
CA ARG A 488 -15.96 -26.10 16.48
C ARG A 488 -15.13 -27.38 16.56
N HIS A 489 -15.24 -28.28 15.58
CA HIS A 489 -14.45 -29.50 15.53
C HIS A 489 -12.97 -29.23 15.25
N ILE A 490 -12.67 -28.38 14.25
CA ILE A 490 -11.30 -27.96 13.91
C ILE A 490 -10.59 -27.35 15.11
N LEU A 491 -11.30 -26.51 15.88
CA LEU A 491 -10.78 -25.81 17.05
C LEU A 491 -10.84 -26.63 18.35
N THR A 492 -10.97 -27.95 18.27
CA THR A 492 -10.87 -28.81 19.47
C THR A 492 -9.41 -28.86 19.91
N ASP A 493 -9.14 -28.52 21.17
CA ASP A 493 -7.79 -28.45 21.77
C ASP A 493 -6.84 -27.45 21.08
N ILE A 494 -7.41 -26.40 20.47
CA ILE A 494 -6.69 -25.24 19.96
C ILE A 494 -7.22 -24.02 20.68
N ASP A 495 -6.43 -23.48 21.61
CA ASP A 495 -6.79 -22.27 22.36
C ASP A 495 -6.47 -21.01 21.55
N ASP A 496 -5.25 -20.93 21.00
CA ASP A 496 -4.77 -19.79 20.24
C ASP A 496 -4.58 -20.11 18.76
N LEU A 497 -5.09 -19.23 17.90
CA LEU A 497 -4.92 -19.32 16.46
C LEU A 497 -3.54 -18.80 16.02
N PRO A 498 -2.96 -19.34 14.93
CA PRO A 498 -1.70 -18.85 14.39
C PRO A 498 -1.87 -17.43 13.82
N PHE A 499 -1.34 -16.45 14.54
CA PHE A 499 -1.27 -15.06 14.13
C PHE A 499 0.13 -14.50 14.42
N LEU A 500 0.64 -13.66 13.52
CA LEU A 500 1.90 -12.97 13.69
C LEU A 500 1.81 -11.55 13.10
N ALA A 501 2.15 -10.55 13.91
CA ALA A 501 2.37 -9.19 13.42
C ALA A 501 3.86 -8.95 13.14
N ILE A 502 4.17 -8.33 12.00
CA ILE A 502 5.53 -7.99 11.59
C ILE A 502 5.58 -6.51 11.20
N GLU A 503 6.49 -5.76 11.82
CA GLU A 503 6.88 -4.44 11.35
C GLU A 503 8.12 -4.53 10.47
N SER A 504 8.11 -3.85 9.33
CA SER A 504 9.22 -3.79 8.39
C SER A 504 9.70 -2.36 8.16
N ASP A 505 11.01 -2.16 8.11
CA ASP A 505 11.67 -0.91 7.74
C ASP A 505 12.46 -1.05 6.42
N GLY A 506 12.29 -2.18 5.72
CA GLY A 506 13.03 -2.54 4.50
C GLY A 506 14.41 -3.15 4.76
N SER A 507 14.81 -3.31 6.03
CA SER A 507 16.01 -4.04 6.41
C SER A 507 15.70 -5.53 6.63
N PRO A 508 16.70 -6.42 6.57
CA PRO A 508 16.52 -7.84 6.90
C PRO A 508 15.88 -8.04 8.27
N PHE A 509 14.96 -9.00 8.36
CA PHE A 509 14.27 -9.27 9.63
C PHE A 509 15.26 -9.70 10.73
N PRO A 510 15.17 -9.12 11.94
CA PRO A 510 16.00 -9.49 13.07
C PRO A 510 15.75 -10.94 13.48
N GLN A 511 16.73 -11.54 14.19
CA GLN A 511 16.64 -12.92 14.69
C GLN A 511 15.36 -13.21 15.47
N LEU A 512 14.88 -12.24 16.27
CA LEU A 512 13.62 -12.36 17.00
C LEU A 512 12.40 -12.55 16.08
N ILE A 513 12.33 -11.82 14.97
CA ILE A 513 11.24 -11.98 13.99
C ILE A 513 11.35 -13.34 13.29
N ASN A 514 12.57 -13.78 12.95
CA ASN A 514 12.78 -15.10 12.33
C ASN A 514 12.33 -16.24 13.27
N ALA A 515 12.69 -16.20 14.56
CA ALA A 515 12.26 -17.20 15.54
C ALA A 515 10.73 -17.22 15.74
N LYS A 516 10.09 -16.04 15.75
CA LYS A 516 8.63 -15.93 15.79
C LYS A 516 7.98 -16.52 14.53
N LEU A 517 8.58 -16.29 13.35
CA LEU A 517 8.09 -16.82 12.09
C LEU A 517 8.17 -18.35 12.05
N GLU A 518 9.27 -18.94 12.51
CA GLU A 518 9.40 -20.42 12.62
C GLU A 518 8.33 -21.01 13.53
N THR A 519 8.14 -20.42 14.72
CA THR A 519 7.10 -20.85 15.66
C THR A 519 5.70 -20.71 15.05
N PHE A 520 5.45 -19.62 14.33
CA PHE A 520 4.20 -19.38 13.61
C PHE A 520 3.95 -20.46 12.54
N CYS A 521 4.96 -20.86 11.78
CA CYS A 521 4.82 -21.88 10.73
C CYS A 521 4.47 -23.25 11.32
N ILE A 522 5.13 -23.66 12.42
CA ILE A 522 4.81 -24.92 13.12
C ILE A 522 3.36 -24.93 13.61
N ARG A 523 2.90 -23.81 14.21
CA ARG A 523 1.51 -23.68 14.67
C ARG A 523 0.51 -23.70 13.51
N SER A 524 0.87 -23.06 12.39
CA SER A 524 0.05 -23.02 11.18
C SER A 524 -0.10 -24.40 10.54
N GLU A 525 0.99 -25.17 10.46
CA GLU A 525 0.95 -26.55 9.96
C GLU A 525 0.05 -27.45 10.83
N ARG A 526 0.15 -27.31 12.16
CA ARG A 526 -0.73 -28.04 13.09
C ARG A 526 -2.21 -27.71 12.85
N LEU A 527 -2.55 -26.42 12.65
CA LEU A 527 -3.93 -26.02 12.35
C LEU A 527 -4.38 -26.55 10.99
N HIS A 528 -3.52 -26.48 9.97
CA HIS A 528 -3.82 -27.01 8.63
C HIS A 528 -4.18 -28.50 8.66
N ASN A 529 -3.40 -29.31 9.38
CA ASN A 529 -3.66 -30.75 9.50
C ASN A 529 -5.05 -31.03 10.11
N ARG A 530 -5.47 -30.24 11.11
CA ARG A 530 -6.83 -30.32 11.68
C ARG A 530 -7.92 -29.93 10.68
N MET A 531 -7.67 -28.89 9.87
CA MET A 531 -8.59 -28.47 8.82
C MET A 531 -8.77 -29.58 7.78
N LEU A 532 -7.67 -30.23 7.36
CA LEU A 532 -7.70 -31.38 6.44
C LEU A 532 -8.48 -32.57 7.03
N GLU A 533 -8.21 -32.96 8.28
CA GLU A 533 -8.94 -34.04 8.96
C GLU A 533 -10.45 -33.79 9.00
N ALA A 534 -10.86 -32.55 9.30
CA ALA A 534 -12.27 -32.18 9.34
C ALA A 534 -12.92 -32.20 7.95
N ASN A 535 -12.22 -31.72 6.91
CA ASN A 535 -12.70 -31.72 5.54
C ASN A 535 -12.87 -33.13 4.96
N GLN A 536 -11.97 -34.06 5.31
CA GLN A 536 -12.06 -35.45 4.88
C GLN A 536 -13.25 -36.20 5.49
N LYS A 537 -13.63 -35.89 6.74
CA LYS A 537 -14.80 -36.49 7.41
C LYS A 537 -16.13 -36.05 6.81
N ASN A 538 -16.21 -34.88 6.19
CA ASN A 538 -17.42 -34.39 5.52
C ASN A 538 -17.60 -34.93 4.09
N ARG A 539 -16.53 -35.47 3.48
CA ARG A 539 -16.56 -36.09 2.14
C ARG A 539 -16.89 -37.59 2.18
N LYS A 540 -16.87 -38.21 3.36
CA LYS A 540 -17.36 -39.57 3.63
C LYS A 540 -18.76 -39.51 4.19
#